data_AF-A0A931R2P6-F1
#
_entry.id   AF-A0A931R2P6-F1
#
_cell.length_a   1.000
_cell.length_b   1.000
_cell.length_c   1.000
_cell.angle_alpha   90.00
_cell.angle_beta   90.00
_cell.angle_gamma   90.00
#
_symmetry.space_group_name_H-M   'P 1'
#
loop_
_entity.id
_entity.type
_entity.pdbx_description
1 polymer ?
#
loop_
_entity_poly.entity_id
_entity_poly.type
_entity_poly.pdbx_seq_one_letter_code
_entity_poly.pdbx_strand_id
1 'polypeptide(L)'
;MIEVKVSYHGPFLDITRKREERVRLERSRARDLIEQLAGCYGGRFRDLLIDPHTGEEKRSTLLVAGGRRLELDTEFQGGEEVSFLTSIAGGAFRTKPEDGPLPGPSASLLIEELF
;
A
#
# COMPACT_ATOMS: atom_id res chain seq x y z
N MET A 1 -19.77 21.19 -8.39
CA MET A 1 -18.60 21.16 -7.49
C MET A 1 -19.01 20.48 -6.20
N ILE A 2 -18.28 19.46 -5.79
CA ILE A 2 -18.50 18.74 -4.54
C ILE A 2 -17.25 18.84 -3.65
N GLU A 3 -17.44 18.82 -2.34
CA GLU A 3 -16.34 18.70 -1.36
C GLU A 3 -16.41 17.31 -0.74
N VAL A 4 -15.28 16.63 -0.66
CA VAL A 4 -15.15 15.28 -0.11
C VAL A 4 -14.05 15.28 0.94
N LYS A 5 -14.29 14.61 2.06
CA LYS A 5 -13.24 14.36 3.05
C LYS A 5 -12.52 13.09 2.63
N VAL A 6 -11.20 13.15 2.50
CA VAL A 6 -10.37 12.01 2.14
C VAL A 6 -9.56 11.61 3.35
N SER A 7 -9.55 10.32 3.67
CA SER A 7 -8.75 9.74 4.75
C SER A 7 -7.74 8.74 4.20
N TYR A 8 -6.49 8.85 4.65
CA TYR A 8 -5.36 8.06 4.15
C TYR A 8 -4.85 7.09 5.21
N HIS A 9 -4.63 5.84 4.79
CA HIS A 9 -4.13 4.79 5.65
C HIS A 9 -2.95 4.04 5.01
N GLY A 10 -2.11 3.43 5.85
CA GLY A 10 -0.99 2.61 5.38
C GLY A 10 -0.05 3.39 4.43
N PRO A 11 0.35 2.81 3.29
CA PRO A 11 1.24 3.45 2.33
C PRO A 11 0.75 4.81 1.79
N PHE A 12 -0.57 5.06 1.78
CA PHE A 12 -1.08 6.37 1.37
C PHE A 12 -0.68 7.46 2.37
N LEU A 13 -0.72 7.17 3.67
CA LEU A 13 -0.30 8.10 4.71
C LEU A 13 1.21 8.43 4.58
N ASP A 14 2.02 7.46 4.16
CA ASP A 14 3.46 7.67 3.95
C ASP A 14 3.74 8.60 2.77
N ILE A 15 2.93 8.53 1.71
CA ILE A 15 3.05 9.40 0.53
C ILE A 15 2.51 10.80 0.84
N THR A 16 1.30 10.89 1.38
CA THR A 16 0.62 12.17 1.57
C THR A 16 1.12 12.94 2.80
N ARG A 17 1.72 12.22 3.77
CA ARG A 17 2.10 12.74 5.10
C ARG A 17 0.93 13.40 5.85
N LYS A 18 -0.31 13.08 5.47
CA LYS A 18 -1.54 13.60 6.06
C LYS A 18 -2.47 12.43 6.35
N ARG A 19 -3.15 12.47 7.50
CA ARG A 19 -4.18 11.47 7.82
C ARG A 19 -5.48 11.73 7.09
N GLU A 20 -5.80 12.99 6.88
CA GLU A 20 -7.01 13.41 6.19
C GLU A 20 -6.80 14.75 5.49
N GLU A 21 -7.57 14.99 4.44
CA GLU A 21 -7.71 16.31 3.84
C GLU A 21 -9.08 16.48 3.18
N ARG A 22 -9.43 17.71 2.80
CA ARG A 22 -10.64 18.00 2.04
C ARG A 22 -10.28 18.33 0.61
N VAL A 23 -10.88 17.62 -0.32
CA VAL A 23 -10.65 17.79 -1.76
C VAL A 23 -11.92 18.32 -2.39
N ARG A 24 -11.78 19.34 -3.23
CA ARG A 24 -12.88 19.85 -4.05
C ARG A 24 -12.73 19.32 -5.45
N LEU A 25 -13.80 18.72 -5.95
CA LEU A 25 -13.87 18.09 -7.26
C LEU A 25 -15.02 18.71 -8.06
N GLU A 26 -14.85 18.81 -9.37
CA GLU A 26 -15.96 19.17 -10.25
C GLU A 26 -16.92 18.00 -10.45
N ARG A 27 -16.36 16.80 -10.54
CA ARG A 27 -17.04 15.54 -10.83
C ARG A 27 -16.91 14.58 -9.66
N SER A 28 -17.93 13.77 -9.45
CA SER A 28 -18.03 12.90 -8.30
C SER A 28 -17.60 11.46 -8.56
N ARG A 29 -16.65 11.24 -9.48
CA ARG A 29 -16.14 9.91 -9.85
C ARG A 29 -14.84 9.59 -9.13
N ALA A 30 -14.68 8.34 -8.70
CA ALA A 30 -13.48 7.89 -8.00
C ALA A 30 -12.20 8.13 -8.83
N ARG A 31 -12.24 7.86 -10.14
CA ARG A 31 -11.13 8.13 -11.06
C ARG A 31 -10.70 9.60 -11.07
N ASP A 32 -11.64 10.54 -11.11
CA ASP A 32 -11.33 11.97 -11.12
C ASP A 32 -10.65 12.39 -9.80
N LEU A 33 -11.09 11.84 -8.66
CA LEU A 33 -10.44 12.05 -7.37
C LEU A 33 -9.00 11.50 -7.36
N ILE A 34 -8.79 10.29 -7.87
CA ILE A 34 -7.48 9.65 -7.92
C ILE A 34 -6.51 10.45 -8.78
N GLU A 35 -6.92 10.89 -9.97
CA GLU A 35 -6.07 11.67 -10.88
C GLU A 35 -5.73 13.04 -10.28
N GLN A 36 -6.69 13.70 -9.61
CA GLN A 36 -6.41 14.96 -8.91
C GLN A 36 -5.39 14.78 -7.78
N LEU A 37 -5.56 13.73 -6.96
CA LEU A 37 -4.61 13.42 -5.87
C LEU A 37 -3.25 12.99 -6.41
N ALA A 38 -3.20 12.24 -7.51
CA ALA A 38 -1.96 11.88 -8.19
C ALA A 38 -1.25 13.11 -8.77
N GLY A 39 -1.99 14.11 -9.24
CA GLY A 39 -1.43 15.41 -9.63
C GLY A 39 -0.76 16.14 -8.46
N CYS A 40 -1.27 15.98 -7.24
CA CYS A 40 -0.70 16.61 -6.04
C CYS A 40 0.47 15.82 -5.43
N TYR A 41 0.37 14.49 -5.38
CA TYR A 41 1.31 13.62 -4.65
C TYR A 41 2.25 12.81 -5.56
N GLY A 42 2.07 12.92 -6.89
CA GLY A 42 2.89 12.28 -7.91
C GLY A 42 2.43 10.87 -8.28
N GLY A 43 3.11 10.29 -9.28
CA GLY A 43 2.75 8.99 -9.87
C GLY A 43 2.73 7.83 -8.87
N ARG A 44 3.58 7.87 -7.84
CA ARG A 44 3.59 6.83 -6.78
C ARG A 44 2.24 6.69 -6.07
N PHE A 45 1.48 7.77 -5.93
CA PHE A 45 0.13 7.71 -5.37
C PHE A 45 -0.81 6.91 -6.27
N ARG A 46 -0.78 7.19 -7.58
CA ARG A 46 -1.54 6.46 -8.59
C ARG A 46 -1.13 4.99 -8.64
N ASP A 47 0.16 4.71 -8.56
CA ASP A 47 0.70 3.35 -8.63
C ASP A 47 0.29 2.46 -7.45
N LEU A 48 -0.15 3.02 -6.32
CA LEU A 48 -0.76 2.24 -5.23
C LEU A 48 -2.15 1.72 -5.59
N LEU A 49 -2.83 2.36 -6.52
CA LEU A 49 -4.22 2.10 -6.88
C LEU A 49 -4.34 1.39 -8.22
N ILE A 50 -3.52 1.79 -9.17
CA ILE A 50 -3.56 1.37 -10.56
C ILE A 50 -2.24 0.67 -10.87
N ASP A 51 -2.31 -0.49 -11.49
CA ASP A 51 -1.13 -1.15 -12.02
C ASP A 51 -0.56 -0.32 -13.19
N PRO A 52 0.70 0.16 -13.12
CA PRO A 52 1.25 1.01 -14.16
C PRO A 52 1.48 0.27 -15.50
N HIS A 53 1.50 -1.07 -15.49
CA HIS A 53 1.69 -1.88 -16.69
C HIS A 53 0.36 -2.24 -17.36
N THR A 54 -0.69 -2.55 -16.59
CA THR A 54 -1.98 -2.96 -17.15
C THR A 54 -3.01 -1.83 -17.19
N GLY A 55 -2.85 -0.80 -16.37
CA GLY A 55 -3.84 0.26 -16.18
C GLY A 55 -5.06 -0.17 -15.35
N GLU A 56 -5.07 -1.38 -14.80
CA GLU A 56 -6.17 -1.94 -14.02
C GLU A 56 -6.06 -1.58 -12.53
N GLU A 57 -7.19 -1.62 -11.82
CA GLU A 57 -7.23 -1.41 -10.37
C GLU A 57 -6.54 -2.56 -9.63
N LYS A 58 -5.63 -2.23 -8.72
CA LYS A 58 -4.96 -3.20 -7.87
C LYS A 58 -5.93 -3.78 -6.86
N ARG A 59 -6.07 -5.11 -6.85
CA ARG A 59 -6.90 -5.84 -5.88
C ARG A 59 -6.46 -5.66 -4.43
N SER A 60 -5.19 -5.31 -4.22
CA SER A 60 -4.60 -5.06 -2.90
C SER A 60 -5.00 -3.73 -2.28
N THR A 61 -5.81 -2.94 -2.98
CA THR A 61 -6.16 -1.59 -2.59
C THR A 61 -7.66 -1.42 -2.66
N LEU A 62 -8.21 -0.67 -1.72
CA LEU A 62 -9.63 -0.44 -1.55
C LEU A 62 -9.87 1.06 -1.41
N LEU A 63 -10.77 1.58 -2.25
CA LEU A 63 -11.47 2.83 -1.98
C LEU A 63 -12.80 2.51 -1.34
N VAL A 64 -13.10 3.20 -0.24
CA VAL A 64 -14.38 3.05 0.47
C VAL A 64 -15.00 4.41 0.66
N ALA A 65 -16.27 4.56 0.31
CA ALA A 65 -17.07 5.74 0.63
C ALA A 65 -18.44 5.31 1.14
N GLY A 66 -18.95 5.96 2.19
CA GLY A 66 -20.26 5.62 2.77
C GLY A 66 -20.37 4.14 3.21
N GLY A 67 -19.25 3.50 3.56
CA GLY A 67 -19.21 2.09 3.96
C GLY A 67 -19.26 1.07 2.82
N ARG A 68 -19.23 1.49 1.56
CA ARG A 68 -19.16 0.60 0.38
C ARG A 68 -17.86 0.77 -0.39
N ARG A 69 -17.40 -0.29 -1.05
CA ARG A 69 -16.28 -0.21 -2.00
C ARG A 69 -16.68 0.65 -3.19
N LEU A 70 -15.80 1.56 -3.60
CA LEU A 70 -15.90 2.26 -4.87
C LEU A 70 -15.00 1.61 -5.91
N GLU A 71 -15.55 1.35 -7.09
CA GLU A 71 -14.75 1.06 -8.28
C GLU A 71 -14.32 2.37 -8.95
N LEU A 72 -13.28 2.35 -9.78
CA LEU A 72 -12.72 3.56 -10.42
C LEU A 72 -13.77 4.43 -11.12
N ASP A 73 -14.74 3.82 -11.79
CA ASP A 73 -15.76 4.54 -12.58
C ASP A 73 -17.07 4.74 -11.80
N THR A 74 -17.09 4.38 -10.51
CA THR A 74 -18.24 4.60 -9.62
C THR A 74 -18.32 6.06 -9.15
N GLU A 75 -19.53 6.59 -9.12
CA GLU A 75 -19.83 7.90 -8.55
C GLU A 75 -20.12 7.82 -7.04
N PHE A 76 -19.64 8.83 -6.31
CA PHE A 76 -19.89 9.03 -4.88
C PHE A 76 -20.60 10.37 -4.65
N GLN A 77 -21.08 10.62 -3.44
CA GLN A 77 -21.79 11.86 -3.11
C GLN A 77 -20.86 12.87 -2.44
N GLY A 78 -21.09 14.15 -2.70
CA GLY A 78 -20.43 15.22 -1.95
C GLY A 78 -20.79 15.14 -0.46
N GLY A 79 -19.82 15.41 0.41
CA GLY A 79 -19.96 15.32 1.86
C GLY A 79 -19.66 13.94 2.44
N GLU A 80 -19.47 12.91 1.61
CA GLU A 80 -19.01 11.61 2.08
C GLU A 80 -17.52 11.64 2.47
N GLU A 81 -17.12 10.72 3.35
CA GLU A 81 -15.71 10.43 3.59
C GLU A 81 -15.27 9.30 2.66
N VAL A 82 -14.19 9.53 1.91
CA VAL A 82 -13.53 8.54 1.06
C VAL A 82 -12.25 8.08 1.75
N SER A 83 -12.17 6.80 2.09
CA SER A 83 -10.99 6.20 2.73
C SER A 83 -10.16 5.42 1.70
N PHE A 84 -8.86 5.70 1.67
CA PHE A 84 -7.86 4.97 0.89
C PHE A 84 -7.17 3.94 1.77
N LEU A 85 -7.38 2.66 1.47
CA LEU A 85 -6.92 1.53 2.27
C LEU A 85 -6.10 0.58 1.39
N THR A 86 -5.02 0.03 1.93
CA THR A 86 -4.33 -1.12 1.35
C THR A 86 -4.66 -2.37 2.16
N SER A 87 -5.04 -3.46 1.51
CA SER A 87 -5.16 -4.76 2.16
C SER A 87 -3.79 -5.16 2.71
N ILE A 88 -3.71 -5.41 4.02
CA ILE A 88 -2.52 -5.99 4.62
C ILE A 88 -2.52 -7.47 4.26
N ALA A 89 -1.89 -7.82 3.14
CA ALA A 89 -1.40 -9.18 2.96
C ALA A 89 -0.31 -9.37 4.03
N GLY A 90 -0.59 -10.19 5.04
CA GLY A 90 0.34 -10.47 6.13
C GLY A 90 1.63 -11.10 5.62
N GLY A 91 2.56 -10.27 5.16
CA GLY A 91 3.95 -10.64 4.94
C GLY A 91 4.63 -10.70 6.30
N ALA A 92 4.51 -11.84 6.97
CA ALA A 92 5.57 -12.22 7.89
C ALA A 92 6.85 -12.27 7.04
N PHE A 93 7.69 -11.24 7.14
CA PHE A 93 9.05 -11.30 6.64
C PHE A 93 9.69 -12.51 7.34
N ARG A 94 9.73 -13.66 6.65
CA ARG A 94 10.79 -14.63 6.90
C ARG A 94 12.06 -13.92 6.50
N THR A 95 12.76 -13.34 7.47
CA THR A 95 14.20 -13.14 7.34
C THR A 95 14.76 -14.52 6.96
N LYS A 96 15.22 -14.67 5.70
CA LYS A 96 16.10 -15.78 5.39
C LYS A 96 17.23 -15.70 6.42
N PRO A 97 17.51 -16.74 7.23
CA PRO A 97 18.80 -16.79 7.89
C PRO A 97 19.83 -16.81 6.77
N GLU A 98 20.53 -15.69 6.67
CA GLU A 98 21.76 -15.53 5.93
C GLU A 98 22.67 -16.76 6.08
N ASP A 99 23.20 -17.19 4.93
CA ASP A 99 24.24 -18.20 4.80
C ASP A 99 25.38 -17.96 5.80
N GLY A 100 25.44 -18.80 6.81
CA GLY A 100 26.66 -19.13 7.52
C GLY A 100 26.67 -20.66 7.67
N PRO A 101 27.67 -21.40 7.16
CA PRO A 101 27.76 -22.81 7.46
C PRO A 101 27.88 -22.96 8.98
N LEU A 102 26.93 -23.68 9.56
CA LEU A 102 27.03 -24.17 10.94
C LEU A 102 28.39 -24.86 11.06
N PRO A 103 29.25 -24.52 12.04
CA PRO A 103 30.38 -25.37 12.36
C PRO A 103 29.79 -26.69 12.85
N GLY A 104 29.81 -27.70 11.98
CA GLY A 104 29.55 -29.06 12.39
C GLY A 104 30.56 -29.45 13.48
N PRO A 105 30.18 -30.24 14.48
CA PRO A 105 31.18 -30.84 15.35
C PRO A 105 32.04 -31.76 14.48
N SER A 106 33.25 -31.31 14.16
CA SER A 106 34.31 -32.18 13.63
C SER A 106 34.54 -33.30 14.64
N ALA A 107 33.98 -34.47 14.33
CA ALA A 107 34.35 -35.71 14.98
C ALA A 107 35.56 -36.31 14.25
N SER A 108 36.57 -36.68 15.06
CA SER A 108 37.61 -37.70 14.78
C SER A 108 38.78 -37.22 13.92
N LEU A 109 40.06 -37.47 14.16
CA LEU A 109 40.88 -38.37 15.00
C LEU A 109 42.24 -37.62 15.24
N LEU A 110 43.08 -37.81 16.26
CA LEU A 110 44.06 -38.91 16.53
C LEU A 110 44.89 -38.41 17.76
N ILE A 111 44.91 -39.08 18.92
CA ILE A 111 45.99 -39.95 19.49
C ILE A 111 47.45 -39.50 19.22
N GLU A 112 48.26 -39.57 20.30
CA GLU A 112 49.75 -39.55 20.41
C GLU A 112 50.38 -38.13 20.53
N GLU A 113 51.29 -37.78 21.46
CA GLU A 113 52.16 -38.45 22.43
C GLU A 113 52.66 -37.40 23.47
N LEU A 114 53.05 -37.88 24.65
CA LEU A 114 54.11 -37.39 25.58
C LEU A 114 54.44 -35.88 25.67
N PHE A 115 54.30 -35.30 26.87
CA PHE A 115 55.40 -34.84 27.75
C PHE A 115 54.87 -34.42 29.12
#